data_AF-A0A9P1J1L2-F1
#
_entry.id   AF-A0A9P1J1L2-F1
#
_cell.length_a   1.000
_cell.length_b   1.000
_cell.length_c   1.000
_cell.angle_alpha   90.00
_cell.angle_beta   90.00
_cell.angle_gamma   90.00
#
_symmetry.space_group_name_H-M   'P 1'
#
loop_
_entity.id
_entity.type
_entity.pdbx_description
1 polymer ?
#
loop_
_entity_poly.entity_id
_entity_poly.type
_entity_poly.pdbx_seq_one_letter_code
_entity_poly.pdbx_strand_id
1 'polypeptide(L)'
;MRVFLINTTILQIIVCILTTFLQARVVPNKKTVSLLCLGPCKYFGQQLCAIIYKMHQMTHIASATSILLSFFYRFKLLKTGGIRMSKTCVYFVISYLIPLIGLILSLISASDLNEITAELQKLHPTYQTSNYAIVGYSDVEGPTAAINSLFYAITIYLSPVLAFYYRKKILNFLDRSKKEIRSEKINQSKSMIMGLTIQSIFPLISYIPVLTYYAYSTYGNVISNMLLEYIVSVISILFTIVDPVLTIYFVLPYRRAVKKFWTGEKPSPGLKILVSDTHETVFTVQRVGVDHFQPIIEN
;
A
#
# COMPACT_ATOMS: atom_id res chain seq x y z
N MET A 1 9.12 -11.04 6.48
CA MET A 1 8.55 -9.86 7.15
C MET A 1 9.16 -8.56 6.65
N ARG A 2 10.47 -8.32 6.82
CA ARG A 2 11.12 -7.10 6.31
C ARG A 2 10.86 -6.86 4.82
N VAL A 3 10.99 -7.90 3.99
CA VAL A 3 10.70 -7.85 2.55
C VAL A 3 9.30 -7.31 2.24
N PHE A 4 8.26 -7.75 2.96
CA PHE A 4 6.89 -7.28 2.72
C PHE A 4 6.69 -5.81 3.11
N LEU A 5 7.33 -5.36 4.20
CA LEU A 5 7.27 -3.96 4.60
C LEU A 5 8.01 -3.06 3.61
N ILE A 6 9.19 -3.49 3.12
CA ILE A 6 9.90 -2.79 2.04
C ILE A 6 9.02 -2.70 0.80
N ASN A 7 8.38 -3.80 0.40
CA ASN A 7 7.48 -3.83 -0.74
C ASN A 7 6.33 -2.82 -0.58
N THR A 8 5.68 -2.81 0.58
CA THR A 8 4.62 -1.84 0.91
C THR A 8 5.12 -0.40 0.79
N THR A 9 6.30 -0.09 1.34
CA THR A 9 6.89 1.25 1.25
C THR A 9 7.23 1.63 -0.20
N ILE A 10 7.79 0.73 -1.00
CA ILE A 10 8.07 0.97 -2.42
C ILE A 10 6.78 1.28 -3.17
N LEU A 11 5.73 0.49 -2.97
CA LEU A 11 4.43 0.71 -3.60
C LEU A 11 3.85 2.07 -3.21
N GLN A 12 3.97 2.50 -1.96
CA GLN A 12 3.49 3.82 -1.53
C GLN A 12 4.29 4.97 -2.13
N ILE A 13 5.61 4.84 -2.25
CA ILE A 13 6.45 5.82 -2.95
C ILE A 13 6.00 5.93 -4.41
N ILE A 14 5.75 4.80 -5.08
CA ILE A 14 5.24 4.78 -6.44
C ILE A 14 3.87 5.48 -6.50
N VAL A 15 2.94 5.19 -5.58
CA VAL A 15 1.65 5.90 -5.51
C VAL A 15 1.87 7.41 -5.39
N CYS A 16 2.72 7.88 -4.47
CA CYS A 16 3.01 9.31 -4.33
C CYS A 16 3.51 9.93 -5.63
N ILE A 17 4.48 9.29 -6.30
CA ILE A 17 5.03 9.76 -7.58
C ILE A 17 3.92 9.84 -8.63
N LEU A 18 3.13 8.77 -8.81
CA LEU A 18 2.07 8.73 -9.80
C LEU A 18 1.00 9.81 -9.52
N THR A 19 0.65 10.04 -8.26
CA THR A 19 -0.31 11.10 -7.91
C THR A 19 0.25 12.49 -8.15
N THR A 20 1.54 12.73 -7.88
CA THR A 20 2.20 14.00 -8.23
C THR A 20 2.26 14.21 -9.74
N PHE A 21 2.42 13.14 -10.52
CA PHE A 21 2.39 13.24 -11.99
C PHE A 21 1.00 13.56 -12.54
N LEU A 22 -0.05 13.07 -11.89
CA LEU A 22 -1.44 13.29 -12.29
C LEU A 22 -1.96 14.66 -11.85
N GLN A 23 -1.80 15.00 -10.56
CA GLN A 23 -2.52 16.11 -9.89
C GLN A 23 -3.97 16.18 -10.37
N ALA A 24 -4.67 15.05 -10.26
CA ALA A 24 -6.00 14.91 -10.83
C ALA A 24 -7.04 15.64 -9.99
N ARG A 25 -7.88 16.45 -10.63
CA ARG A 25 -9.14 16.96 -10.10
C ARG A 25 -10.25 16.03 -10.58
N VAL A 26 -11.01 15.44 -9.65
CA VAL A 26 -12.07 14.48 -9.98
C VAL A 26 -13.38 15.24 -10.13
N VAL A 27 -13.91 15.29 -11.35
CA VAL A 27 -15.17 15.96 -11.71
C VAL A 27 -16.20 14.88 -12.09
N PRO A 28 -17.04 14.45 -11.14
CA PRO A 28 -18.13 13.55 -11.44
C PRO A 28 -19.22 14.25 -12.27
N ASN A 29 -19.63 13.64 -13.38
CA ASN A 29 -20.73 14.10 -14.22
C ASN A 29 -21.95 13.16 -14.03
N LYS A 30 -22.98 13.30 -14.86
CA LYS A 30 -24.18 12.45 -14.77
C LYS A 30 -23.92 11.05 -15.31
N LYS A 31 -23.30 10.93 -16.48
CA LYS A 31 -23.02 9.63 -17.14
C LYS A 31 -21.55 9.26 -17.15
N THR A 32 -20.68 10.25 -17.08
CA THR A 32 -19.23 10.10 -17.14
C THR A 32 -18.59 10.51 -15.81
N VAL A 33 -17.33 10.11 -15.61
CA VAL A 33 -16.47 10.74 -14.59
C VAL A 33 -15.24 11.27 -15.29
N SER A 34 -15.03 12.58 -15.18
CA SER A 34 -13.87 13.26 -15.74
C SER A 34 -12.79 13.43 -14.69
N LEU A 35 -11.55 13.15 -15.05
CA LEU A 35 -10.36 13.50 -14.29
C LEU A 35 -9.60 14.55 -15.08
N LEU A 36 -9.54 15.75 -14.52
CA LEU A 36 -8.77 16.87 -15.05
C LEU A 36 -7.36 16.81 -14.47
N CYS A 37 -6.41 16.29 -15.23
CA CYS A 37 -5.02 16.16 -14.83
C CYS A 37 -4.26 17.48 -15.08
N LEU A 38 -3.77 18.09 -14.00
CA LEU A 38 -2.97 19.32 -14.06
C LEU A 38 -1.46 19.05 -14.05
N GLY A 39 -1.07 17.86 -13.60
CA GLY A 39 0.32 17.53 -13.31
C GLY A 39 1.19 17.32 -14.56
N PRO A 40 2.48 16.99 -14.36
CA PRO A 40 3.46 16.80 -15.44
C PRO A 40 3.01 15.87 -16.58
N CYS A 41 2.14 14.89 -16.32
CA CYS A 41 1.69 13.96 -17.35
C CYS A 41 1.06 14.68 -18.55
N LYS A 42 0.43 15.85 -18.35
CA LYS A 42 -0.28 16.57 -19.42
C LYS A 42 0.63 17.00 -20.56
N TYR A 43 1.90 17.30 -20.28
CA TYR A 43 2.87 17.74 -21.29
C TYR A 43 3.31 16.62 -22.24
N PHE A 44 3.12 15.36 -21.84
CA PHE A 44 3.39 14.19 -22.64
C PHE A 44 2.16 13.66 -23.38
N GLY A 45 1.02 14.33 -23.21
CA GLY A 45 -0.25 13.96 -23.82
C GLY A 45 -1.17 13.12 -22.93
N GLN A 46 -2.41 13.07 -23.37
CA GLN A 46 -3.54 12.51 -22.64
C GLN A 46 -3.46 11.00 -22.42
N GLN A 47 -2.87 10.29 -23.39
CA GLN A 47 -2.66 8.84 -23.31
C GLN A 47 -1.72 8.48 -22.16
N LEU A 48 -0.67 9.27 -21.92
CA LEU A 48 0.22 9.03 -20.79
C LEU A 48 -0.50 9.26 -19.47
N CYS A 49 -1.30 10.34 -19.35
CA CYS A 49 -2.11 10.57 -18.15
C CYS A 49 -3.07 9.40 -17.89
N ALA A 50 -3.68 8.83 -18.93
CA ALA A 50 -4.58 7.68 -18.80
C ALA A 50 -3.83 6.43 -18.30
N ILE A 51 -2.64 6.14 -18.85
CA ILE A 51 -1.80 5.02 -18.39
C ILE A 51 -1.38 5.22 -16.93
N ILE A 52 -0.89 6.42 -16.57
CA ILE A 52 -0.47 6.75 -15.21
C ILE A 52 -1.64 6.61 -14.24
N TYR A 53 -2.85 7.02 -14.64
CA TYR A 53 -4.06 6.85 -13.82
C TYR A 53 -4.38 5.37 -13.55
N LYS A 54 -4.34 4.51 -14.57
CA LYS A 54 -4.55 3.06 -14.39
C LYS A 54 -3.45 2.43 -13.54
N MET A 55 -2.19 2.81 -13.74
CA MET A 55 -1.06 2.39 -12.90
C MET A 55 -1.23 2.85 -11.44
N HIS A 56 -1.72 4.07 -11.23
CA HIS A 56 -1.99 4.61 -9.90
C HIS A 56 -3.00 3.75 -9.16
N GLN A 57 -4.14 3.43 -9.81
CA GLN A 57 -5.17 2.56 -9.21
C GLN A 57 -4.63 1.15 -8.89
N MET A 58 -3.90 0.53 -9.82
CA MET A 58 -3.30 -0.80 -9.63
C MET A 58 -2.31 -0.81 -8.44
N THR A 59 -1.41 0.17 -8.38
CA THR A 59 -0.40 0.28 -7.32
C THR A 59 -1.07 0.47 -5.96
N HIS A 60 -2.20 1.17 -5.93
CA HIS A 60 -2.99 1.36 -4.74
C HIS A 60 -3.55 0.05 -4.17
N ILE A 61 -4.14 -0.78 -5.02
CA ILE A 61 -4.62 -2.11 -4.63
C ILE A 61 -3.46 -3.00 -4.19
N ALA A 62 -2.33 -2.94 -4.91
CA ALA A 62 -1.13 -3.70 -4.56
C ALA A 62 -0.62 -3.33 -3.16
N SER A 63 -0.62 -2.04 -2.81
CA SER A 63 -0.23 -1.55 -1.48
C SER A 63 -1.14 -2.10 -0.38
N ALA A 64 -2.46 -2.01 -0.56
CA ALA A 64 -3.44 -2.56 0.39
C ALA A 64 -3.26 -4.09 0.57
N THR A 65 -3.07 -4.80 -0.54
CA THR A 65 -2.87 -6.26 -0.54
C THR A 65 -1.55 -6.65 0.14
N SER A 66 -0.49 -5.85 -0.02
CA SER A 66 0.81 -6.06 0.65
C SER A 66 0.74 -5.90 2.17
N ILE A 67 -0.10 -4.98 2.68
CA ILE A 67 -0.38 -4.84 4.12
C ILE A 67 -1.11 -6.08 4.65
N LEU A 68 -2.14 -6.57 3.93
CA LEU A 68 -2.83 -7.81 4.30
C LEU A 68 -1.91 -9.03 4.29
N LEU A 69 -1.06 -9.13 3.28
CA LEU A 69 -0.06 -10.19 3.18
C LEU A 69 0.92 -10.15 4.35
N SER A 70 1.28 -8.95 4.81
CA SER A 70 2.11 -8.74 6.00
C SER A 70 1.48 -9.32 7.27
N PHE A 71 0.17 -9.15 7.47
CA PHE A 71 -0.58 -9.78 8.56
C PHE A 71 -0.58 -11.31 8.44
N PHE A 72 -0.98 -11.83 7.26
CA PHE A 72 -1.07 -13.25 7.01
C PHE A 72 0.28 -13.95 7.21
N TYR A 73 1.35 -13.38 6.65
CA TYR A 73 2.70 -13.91 6.78
C TYR A 73 3.14 -13.93 8.24
N ARG A 74 2.85 -12.85 9.00
CA ARG A 74 3.20 -12.80 10.43
C ARG A 74 2.48 -13.88 11.22
N PHE A 75 1.19 -14.10 10.96
CA PHE A 75 0.42 -15.16 11.59
C PHE A 75 1.01 -16.55 11.27
N LYS A 76 1.31 -16.83 10.00
CA LYS A 76 1.92 -18.10 9.59
C LYS A 76 3.28 -18.31 10.24
N LEU A 77 4.13 -17.29 10.25
CA LEU A 77 5.47 -17.35 10.83
C LEU A 77 5.43 -17.69 12.32
N LEU A 78 4.48 -17.12 13.06
CA LEU A 78 4.29 -17.43 14.48
C LEU A 78 3.82 -18.87 14.68
N LYS A 79 2.89 -19.36 13.84
CA LYS A 79 2.35 -20.72 13.96
C LYS A 79 3.36 -21.80 13.60
N THR A 80 4.21 -21.58 12.59
CA THR A 80 5.12 -22.62 12.06
C THR A 80 6.55 -22.50 12.54
N GLY A 81 6.91 -21.44 13.29
CA GLY A 81 8.28 -21.17 13.74
C GLY A 81 9.25 -20.73 12.63
N GLY A 82 8.87 -20.89 11.36
CA GLY A 82 9.67 -20.54 10.19
C GLY A 82 8.90 -20.79 8.88
N ILE A 83 9.27 -20.07 7.82
CA ILE A 83 8.68 -20.24 6.48
C ILE A 83 9.83 -20.28 5.46
N ARG A 84 9.83 -21.30 4.60
CA ARG A 84 10.81 -21.45 3.51
C ARG A 84 10.64 -20.33 2.46
N MET A 85 11.73 -19.89 1.85
CA MET A 85 11.73 -18.83 0.85
C MET A 85 10.83 -19.12 -0.36
N SER A 86 10.77 -20.37 -0.82
CA SER A 86 9.88 -20.75 -1.93
C SER A 86 8.41 -20.45 -1.63
N LYS A 87 7.93 -20.76 -0.41
CA LYS A 87 6.57 -20.45 0.03
C LYS A 87 6.34 -18.94 0.14
N THR A 88 7.35 -18.20 0.61
CA THR A 88 7.32 -16.73 0.64
C THR A 88 7.12 -16.14 -0.76
N CYS A 89 7.84 -16.65 -1.76
CA CYS A 89 7.69 -16.22 -3.16
C CYS A 89 6.28 -16.54 -3.69
N VAL A 90 5.76 -17.74 -3.42
CA VAL A 90 4.39 -18.11 -3.83
C VAL A 90 3.35 -17.17 -3.23
N TYR A 91 3.44 -16.86 -1.93
CA TYR A 91 2.51 -15.92 -1.30
C TYR A 91 2.61 -14.52 -1.90
N PHE A 92 3.82 -14.10 -2.27
CA PHE A 92 4.04 -12.83 -2.95
C PHE A 92 3.33 -12.82 -4.30
N VAL A 93 3.60 -13.79 -5.18
CA VAL A 93 2.98 -13.90 -6.51
C VAL A 93 1.45 -13.93 -6.42
N ILE A 94 0.87 -14.75 -5.54
CA ILE A 94 -0.58 -14.83 -5.35
C ILE A 94 -1.17 -13.48 -4.96
N SER A 95 -0.48 -12.69 -4.12
CA SER A 95 -0.98 -11.39 -3.71
C SER A 95 -1.06 -10.37 -4.85
N TYR A 96 -0.26 -10.52 -5.91
CA TYR A 96 -0.31 -9.64 -7.09
C TYR A 96 -1.40 -10.02 -8.10
N LEU A 97 -2.07 -11.17 -7.93
CA LEU A 97 -3.22 -11.53 -8.76
C LEU A 97 -4.41 -10.57 -8.51
N ILE A 98 -4.60 -10.11 -7.27
CA ILE A 98 -5.66 -9.16 -6.90
C ILE A 98 -5.52 -7.81 -7.63
N PRO A 99 -4.38 -7.09 -7.56
CA PRO A 99 -4.20 -5.86 -8.32
C PRO A 99 -4.22 -6.09 -9.84
N LEU A 100 -3.81 -7.27 -10.34
CA LEU A 100 -3.92 -7.60 -11.76
C LEU A 100 -5.38 -7.68 -12.22
N ILE A 101 -6.27 -8.28 -11.42
CA ILE A 101 -7.72 -8.29 -11.70
C ILE A 101 -8.25 -6.86 -11.76
N GLY A 102 -7.88 -6.01 -10.79
CA GLY A 102 -8.27 -4.60 -10.79
C GLY A 102 -7.81 -3.83 -12.02
N LEU A 103 -6.58 -4.11 -12.51
CA LEU A 103 -6.08 -3.54 -13.76
C LEU A 103 -6.93 -3.99 -14.96
N ILE A 104 -7.24 -5.28 -15.08
CA ILE A 104 -8.05 -5.81 -16.17
C ILE A 104 -9.44 -5.15 -16.17
N LEU A 105 -10.09 -5.04 -15.00
CA LEU A 105 -11.38 -4.36 -14.85
C LEU A 105 -11.33 -2.88 -15.27
N SER A 106 -10.23 -2.18 -14.96
CA SER A 106 -9.99 -0.79 -15.39
C SER A 106 -9.68 -0.68 -16.89
N LEU A 107 -9.11 -1.71 -17.51
CA LEU A 107 -8.83 -1.74 -18.94
C LEU A 107 -10.10 -1.95 -19.78
N ILE A 108 -11.01 -2.81 -19.33
CA ILE A 108 -12.28 -3.09 -20.05
C ILE A 108 -13.37 -2.04 -19.81
N SER A 109 -13.25 -1.22 -18.76
CA SER A 109 -14.19 -0.15 -18.48
C SER A 109 -14.14 0.92 -19.58
N ALA A 110 -15.31 1.32 -20.09
CA ALA A 110 -15.44 2.28 -21.18
C ALA A 110 -14.78 3.64 -20.84
N SER A 111 -14.00 4.17 -21.77
CA SER A 111 -13.20 5.38 -21.62
C SER A 111 -13.10 6.11 -22.97
N ASP A 112 -14.26 6.50 -23.51
CA ASP A 112 -14.32 7.35 -24.70
C ASP A 112 -14.11 8.82 -24.31
N LEU A 113 -13.00 9.39 -24.80
CA LEU A 113 -12.64 10.76 -24.52
C LEU A 113 -13.64 11.79 -25.07
N ASN A 114 -14.22 11.53 -26.24
CA ASN A 114 -15.12 12.46 -26.89
C ASN A 114 -16.41 12.60 -26.07
N GLU A 115 -16.94 11.48 -25.58
CA GLU A 115 -18.11 11.45 -24.71
C GLU A 115 -17.86 12.19 -23.38
N ILE A 116 -16.72 11.90 -22.74
CA ILE A 116 -16.31 12.53 -21.48
C ILE A 116 -16.20 14.05 -21.65
N THR A 117 -15.51 14.49 -22.71
CA THR A 117 -15.27 15.92 -22.96
C THR A 117 -16.55 16.65 -23.32
N ALA A 118 -17.41 16.04 -24.14
CA ALA A 118 -18.68 16.61 -24.54
C ALA A 118 -19.63 16.79 -23.34
N GLU A 119 -19.71 15.81 -22.44
CA GLU A 119 -20.54 15.93 -21.24
C GLU A 119 -19.96 16.95 -20.26
N LEU A 120 -18.63 16.94 -20.05
CA LEU A 120 -17.96 17.91 -19.19
C LEU A 120 -18.22 19.35 -19.63
N GLN A 121 -18.05 19.65 -20.92
CA GLN A 121 -18.30 21.00 -21.47
C GLN A 121 -19.77 21.39 -21.37
N LYS A 122 -20.69 20.44 -21.53
CA LYS A 122 -22.14 20.66 -21.41
C LYS A 122 -22.56 21.01 -19.98
N LEU A 123 -22.02 20.30 -18.98
CA LEU A 123 -22.41 20.48 -17.56
C LEU A 123 -21.60 21.58 -16.86
N HIS A 124 -20.36 21.82 -17.31
CA HIS A 124 -19.43 22.79 -16.71
C HIS A 124 -18.85 23.73 -17.77
N PRO A 125 -19.68 24.55 -18.45
CA PRO A 125 -19.24 25.42 -19.55
C PRO A 125 -18.24 26.49 -19.10
N THR A 126 -18.19 26.81 -17.81
CA THR A 126 -17.25 27.78 -17.23
C THR A 126 -15.87 27.20 -16.96
N TYR A 127 -15.66 25.89 -17.08
CA TYR A 127 -14.37 25.26 -16.81
C TYR A 127 -13.41 25.45 -17.97
N GLN A 128 -12.23 26.01 -17.70
CA GLN A 128 -11.16 26.14 -18.69
C GLN A 128 -10.48 24.79 -18.93
N THR A 129 -10.97 24.02 -19.90
CA THR A 129 -10.48 22.66 -20.19
C THR A 129 -9.13 22.63 -20.91
N SER A 130 -8.71 23.73 -21.56
CA SER A 130 -7.47 23.83 -22.35
C SER A 130 -6.19 23.57 -21.56
N ASN A 131 -6.21 23.80 -20.24
CA ASN A 131 -5.03 23.67 -19.38
C ASN A 131 -4.84 22.27 -18.77
N TYR A 132 -5.77 21.34 -19.04
CA TYR A 132 -5.83 20.01 -18.45
C TYR A 132 -5.72 18.92 -19.49
N ALA A 133 -5.13 17.79 -19.12
CA ALA A 133 -5.36 16.53 -19.82
C ALA A 133 -6.62 15.86 -19.24
N ILE A 134 -7.61 15.58 -20.08
CA ILE A 134 -8.89 14.99 -19.64
C ILE A 134 -8.79 13.47 -19.73
N VAL A 135 -9.01 12.74 -18.64
CA VAL A 135 -9.09 11.27 -18.67
C VAL A 135 -10.29 10.83 -17.87
N GLY A 136 -10.67 9.57 -17.90
CA GLY A 136 -11.77 9.08 -17.06
C GLY A 136 -12.55 7.93 -17.67
N TYR A 137 -13.79 7.79 -17.23
CA TYR A 137 -14.70 6.73 -17.66
C TYR A 137 -15.91 7.35 -18.34
N SER A 138 -16.27 6.82 -19.51
CA SER A 138 -17.33 7.39 -20.35
C SER A 138 -18.74 6.88 -20.01
N ASP A 139 -18.80 5.76 -19.30
CA ASP A 139 -20.05 5.16 -18.83
C ASP A 139 -19.86 4.64 -17.41
N VAL A 140 -20.38 5.38 -16.43
CA VAL A 140 -20.30 4.98 -15.00
C VAL A 140 -21.45 4.12 -14.53
N GLU A 141 -22.55 4.08 -15.29
CA GLU A 141 -23.73 3.25 -15.01
C GLU A 141 -23.63 1.86 -15.66
N GLY A 142 -22.77 1.73 -16.66
CA GLY A 142 -22.51 0.48 -17.37
C GLY A 142 -22.04 -0.67 -16.47
N PRO A 143 -22.32 -1.93 -16.87
CA PRO A 143 -22.03 -3.10 -16.05
C PRO A 143 -20.54 -3.26 -15.72
N THR A 144 -19.64 -2.92 -16.65
CA THR A 144 -18.19 -2.99 -16.43
C THR A 144 -17.71 -1.98 -15.40
N ALA A 145 -18.22 -0.74 -15.45
CA ALA A 145 -17.87 0.31 -14.49
C ALA A 145 -18.46 0.02 -13.11
N ALA A 146 -19.68 -0.53 -13.04
CA ALA A 146 -20.28 -0.99 -11.80
C ALA A 146 -19.46 -2.12 -11.15
N ILE A 147 -19.05 -3.13 -11.92
CA ILE A 147 -18.20 -4.23 -11.43
C ILE A 147 -16.85 -3.70 -10.94
N ASN A 148 -16.22 -2.81 -11.71
CA ASN A 148 -14.95 -2.20 -11.35
C ASN A 148 -15.06 -1.40 -10.03
N SER A 149 -16.08 -0.56 -9.92
CA SER A 149 -16.34 0.24 -8.71
C SER A 149 -16.64 -0.63 -7.49
N LEU A 150 -17.43 -1.69 -7.68
CA LEU A 150 -17.73 -2.67 -6.63
C LEU A 150 -16.45 -3.40 -6.17
N PHE A 151 -15.56 -3.77 -7.10
CA PHE A 151 -14.29 -4.41 -6.77
C PHE A 151 -13.40 -3.49 -5.90
N TYR A 152 -13.29 -2.21 -6.24
CA TYR A 152 -12.57 -1.24 -5.41
C TYR A 152 -13.22 -1.08 -4.03
N ALA A 153 -14.55 -0.94 -3.97
CA ALA A 153 -15.27 -0.83 -2.71
C ALA A 153 -15.04 -2.06 -1.82
N ILE A 154 -15.22 -3.28 -2.35
CA ILE A 154 -14.96 -4.53 -1.63
C ILE A 154 -13.52 -4.55 -1.11
N THR A 155 -12.53 -4.20 -1.93
CA THR A 155 -11.12 -4.20 -1.52
C THR A 155 -10.86 -3.23 -0.36
N ILE A 156 -11.44 -2.03 -0.41
CA ILE A 156 -11.31 -1.00 0.62
C ILE A 156 -11.94 -1.46 1.95
N TYR A 157 -13.15 -2.01 1.93
CA TYR A 157 -13.86 -2.43 3.15
C TYR A 157 -13.39 -3.78 3.69
N LEU A 158 -13.04 -4.73 2.83
CA LEU A 158 -12.63 -6.06 3.24
C LEU A 158 -11.23 -6.07 3.87
N SER A 159 -10.34 -5.18 3.43
CA SER A 159 -8.97 -5.10 3.96
C SER A 159 -8.91 -4.91 5.48
N PRO A 160 -9.55 -3.91 6.10
CA PRO A 160 -9.54 -3.76 7.55
C PRO A 160 -10.23 -4.94 8.26
N VAL A 161 -11.31 -5.50 7.70
CA VAL A 161 -11.99 -6.67 8.29
C VAL A 161 -11.04 -7.86 8.39
N LEU A 162 -10.33 -8.19 7.30
CA LEU A 162 -9.32 -9.25 7.29
C LEU A 162 -8.14 -8.93 8.21
N ALA A 163 -7.70 -7.69 8.27
CA ALA A 163 -6.64 -7.25 9.18
C ALA A 163 -7.04 -7.47 10.65
N PHE A 164 -8.27 -7.11 11.05
CA PHE A 164 -8.80 -7.35 12.39
C PHE A 164 -8.92 -8.85 12.71
N TYR A 165 -9.36 -9.66 11.74
CA TYR A 165 -9.40 -11.10 11.87
C TYR A 165 -8.01 -11.70 12.17
N TYR A 166 -6.99 -11.34 11.37
CA TYR A 166 -5.63 -11.81 11.60
C TYR A 166 -5.02 -11.23 12.88
N ARG A 167 -5.30 -9.96 13.22
CA ARG A 167 -4.91 -9.36 14.49
C ARG A 167 -5.40 -10.21 15.67
N LYS A 168 -6.69 -10.55 15.70
CA LYS A 168 -7.26 -11.38 16.77
C LYS A 168 -6.56 -12.73 16.86
N LYS A 169 -6.32 -13.39 15.73
CA LYS A 169 -5.59 -14.66 15.68
C LYS A 169 -4.15 -14.55 16.20
N ILE A 170 -3.44 -13.50 15.83
CA ILE A 170 -2.05 -13.28 16.25
C ILE A 170 -1.97 -12.98 17.74
N LEU A 171 -2.84 -12.09 18.26
CA LEU A 171 -2.85 -11.76 19.69
C LEU A 171 -3.20 -12.98 20.54
N ASN A 172 -4.23 -13.76 20.15
CA ASN A 172 -4.59 -15.00 20.83
C ASN A 172 -3.44 -16.02 20.84
N PHE A 173 -2.68 -16.13 19.75
CA PHE A 173 -1.51 -17.01 19.71
C PHE A 173 -0.41 -16.52 20.67
N LEU A 174 -0.09 -15.22 20.65
CA LEU A 174 0.93 -14.64 21.51
C LEU A 174 0.60 -14.76 23.00
N ASP A 175 -0.68 -14.62 23.36
CA ASP A 175 -1.11 -14.74 24.76
C ASP A 175 -1.07 -16.20 25.24
N ARG A 176 -1.35 -17.18 24.36
CA ARG A 176 -1.20 -18.62 24.66
C ARG A 176 0.28 -19.01 24.83
N SER A 177 1.16 -18.51 23.96
CA SER A 177 2.60 -18.81 23.99
C SER A 177 3.40 -17.89 24.93
N LYS A 178 2.75 -17.19 25.86
CA LYS A 178 3.40 -16.22 26.76
C LYS A 178 4.46 -16.85 27.68
N LYS A 179 4.30 -18.13 28.02
CA LYS A 179 5.28 -18.89 28.83
C LYS A 179 6.48 -19.38 28.00
N GLU A 180 6.30 -19.58 26.71
CA GLU A 180 7.30 -20.18 25.81
C GLU A 180 8.15 -19.13 25.09
N ILE A 181 7.57 -17.96 24.82
CA ILE A 181 8.21 -16.88 24.06
C ILE A 181 8.65 -15.76 25.00
N ARG A 182 9.89 -15.29 24.83
CA ARG A 182 10.42 -14.14 25.56
C ARG A 182 9.48 -12.92 25.46
N SER A 183 9.19 -12.30 26.60
CA SER A 183 8.34 -11.10 26.73
C SER A 183 8.71 -9.98 25.73
N GLU A 184 10.01 -9.76 25.54
CA GLU A 184 10.53 -8.79 24.57
C GLU A 184 10.07 -9.07 23.12
N LYS A 185 10.13 -10.34 22.67
CA LYS A 185 9.66 -10.72 21.33
C LYS A 185 8.15 -10.57 21.19
N ILE A 186 7.40 -10.83 22.26
CA ILE A 186 5.94 -10.63 22.31
C ILE A 186 5.62 -9.14 22.17
N ASN A 187 6.27 -8.28 22.95
CA ASN A 187 6.06 -6.83 22.92
C ASN A 187 6.39 -6.24 21.55
N GLN A 188 7.50 -6.67 20.94
CA GLN A 188 7.86 -6.30 19.57
C GLN A 188 6.79 -6.74 18.57
N SER A 189 6.25 -7.94 18.71
CA SER A 189 5.16 -8.41 17.84
C SER A 189 3.88 -7.60 18.06
N LYS A 190 3.49 -7.30 19.30
CA LYS A 190 2.30 -6.51 19.61
C LYS A 190 2.41 -5.08 19.05
N SER A 191 3.57 -4.44 19.22
CA SER A 191 3.85 -3.10 18.67
C SER A 191 3.74 -3.09 17.14
N MET A 192 4.36 -4.07 16.47
CA MET A 192 4.28 -4.22 15.02
C MET A 192 2.84 -4.44 14.52
N ILE A 193 2.08 -5.32 15.18
CA ILE A 193 0.67 -5.58 14.84
C ILE A 193 -0.18 -4.32 15.05
N MET A 194 0.11 -3.51 16.07
CA MET A 194 -0.56 -2.23 16.25
C MET A 194 -0.32 -1.30 15.06
N GLY A 195 0.94 -1.15 14.62
CA GLY A 195 1.28 -0.35 13.45
C GLY A 195 0.54 -0.81 12.20
N LEU A 196 0.61 -2.12 11.88
CA LEU A 196 -0.10 -2.69 10.74
C LEU A 196 -1.63 -2.50 10.82
N THR A 197 -2.21 -2.51 12.03
CA THR A 197 -3.65 -2.28 12.20
C THR A 197 -4.02 -0.83 11.88
N ILE A 198 -3.25 0.14 12.39
CA ILE A 198 -3.48 1.56 12.07
C ILE A 198 -3.36 1.77 10.56
N GLN A 199 -2.32 1.20 9.93
CA GLN A 199 -2.11 1.23 8.48
C GLN A 199 -3.27 0.61 7.69
N SER A 200 -3.91 -0.45 8.20
CA SER A 200 -5.06 -1.08 7.53
C SER A 200 -6.38 -0.30 7.67
N ILE A 201 -6.51 0.52 8.72
CA ILE A 201 -7.72 1.33 8.98
C ILE A 201 -7.64 2.67 8.26
N PHE A 202 -6.45 3.26 8.16
CA PHE A 202 -6.26 4.59 7.59
C PHE A 202 -6.83 4.75 6.16
N PRO A 203 -6.72 3.75 5.26
CA PRO A 203 -7.40 3.80 3.97
C PRO A 203 -8.91 4.04 4.08
N LEU A 204 -9.61 3.56 5.11
CA LEU A 204 -11.04 3.87 5.29
C LEU A 204 -11.27 5.37 5.48
N ILE A 205 -10.41 6.02 6.28
CA ILE A 205 -10.50 7.47 6.53
C ILE A 205 -10.25 8.24 5.23
N SER A 206 -9.31 7.77 4.41
CA SER A 206 -8.99 8.39 3.13
C SER A 206 -10.02 8.11 2.03
N TYR A 207 -10.64 6.92 2.00
CA TYR A 207 -11.48 6.50 0.88
C TYR A 207 -12.97 6.63 1.09
N ILE A 208 -13.46 6.56 2.33
CA ILE A 208 -14.89 6.78 2.59
C ILE A 208 -15.32 8.16 2.07
N PRO A 209 -14.59 9.27 2.30
CA PRO A 209 -14.97 10.57 1.73
C PRO A 209 -15.03 10.56 0.20
N VAL A 210 -14.10 9.88 -0.46
CA VAL A 210 -14.05 9.74 -1.93
C VAL A 210 -15.28 8.98 -2.44
N LEU A 211 -15.60 7.84 -1.83
CA LEU A 211 -16.74 7.00 -2.20
C LEU A 211 -18.07 7.70 -1.90
N THR A 212 -18.19 8.38 -0.77
CA THR A 212 -19.37 9.17 -0.41
C THR A 212 -19.58 10.31 -1.39
N TYR A 213 -18.52 11.03 -1.76
CA TYR A 213 -18.61 12.09 -2.76
C TYR A 213 -19.03 11.55 -4.13
N TYR A 214 -18.43 10.43 -4.56
CA TYR A 214 -18.78 9.76 -5.80
C TYR A 214 -20.26 9.34 -5.83
N ALA A 215 -20.74 8.66 -4.78
CA ALA A 215 -22.13 8.23 -4.67
C ALA A 215 -23.09 9.42 -4.60
N TYR A 216 -22.75 10.45 -3.81
CA TYR A 216 -23.55 11.67 -3.70
C TYR A 216 -23.68 12.40 -5.04
N SER A 217 -22.59 12.49 -5.80
CA SER A 217 -22.63 13.14 -7.12
C SER A 217 -23.38 12.33 -8.16
N THR A 218 -23.20 11.01 -8.17
CA THR A 218 -23.79 10.12 -9.18
C THR A 218 -25.30 9.99 -8.96
N TYR A 219 -25.74 9.76 -7.71
CA TYR A 219 -27.16 9.50 -7.41
C TYR A 219 -27.93 10.74 -6.97
N GLY A 220 -27.26 11.75 -6.44
CA GLY A 220 -27.90 12.99 -5.96
C GLY A 220 -28.20 14.02 -7.04
N ASN A 221 -27.74 13.81 -8.29
CA ASN A 221 -27.86 14.78 -9.39
C ASN A 221 -27.28 16.19 -9.08
N VAL A 222 -26.38 16.30 -8.10
CA VAL A 222 -25.81 17.58 -7.68
C VAL A 222 -24.56 17.90 -8.50
N ILE A 223 -24.58 19.07 -9.14
CA ILE A 223 -23.50 19.58 -9.97
C ILE A 223 -22.36 20.09 -9.07
N SER A 224 -21.16 19.53 -9.27
CA SER A 224 -19.82 19.94 -8.81
C SER A 224 -19.72 20.97 -7.67
N ASN A 225 -19.08 20.59 -6.57
CA ASN A 225 -18.44 21.54 -5.65
C ASN A 225 -16.93 21.53 -5.91
N MET A 226 -16.38 22.64 -6.41
CA MET A 226 -14.96 22.76 -6.78
C MET A 226 -14.03 22.36 -5.62
N LEU A 227 -14.34 22.70 -4.38
CA LEU A 227 -13.52 22.30 -3.23
C LEU A 227 -13.48 20.77 -3.08
N LEU A 228 -14.62 20.10 -3.23
CA LEU A 228 -14.71 18.64 -3.11
C LEU A 228 -13.92 17.92 -4.22
N GLU A 229 -13.97 18.44 -5.45
CA GLU A 229 -13.25 17.86 -6.60
C GLU A 229 -11.73 17.85 -6.42
N TYR A 230 -11.18 18.85 -5.73
CA TYR A 230 -9.74 18.91 -5.41
C TYR A 230 -9.40 18.13 -4.14
N ILE A 231 -10.19 18.29 -3.07
CA ILE A 231 -9.82 17.75 -1.75
C ILE A 231 -9.85 16.23 -1.71
N VAL A 232 -10.71 15.59 -2.52
CA VAL A 232 -10.82 14.13 -2.65
C VAL A 232 -9.49 13.50 -3.07
N SER A 233 -8.76 14.13 -3.99
CA SER A 233 -7.43 13.68 -4.43
C SER A 233 -6.33 13.96 -3.39
N VAL A 234 -6.49 14.97 -2.53
CA VAL A 234 -5.53 15.25 -1.46
C VAL A 234 -5.70 14.26 -0.31
N ILE A 235 -6.96 14.01 0.09
CA ILE A 235 -7.31 13.07 1.17
C ILE A 235 -6.85 11.64 0.82
N SER A 236 -6.91 11.25 -0.46
CA SER A 236 -6.45 9.94 -0.92
C SER A 236 -4.94 9.73 -0.79
N ILE A 237 -4.13 10.79 -0.72
CA ILE A 237 -2.67 10.70 -0.55
C ILE A 237 -2.27 10.65 0.92
N LEU A 238 -3.08 11.18 1.85
CA LEU A 238 -2.67 11.30 3.26
C LEU A 238 -2.20 9.97 3.87
N PHE A 239 -2.83 8.84 3.52
CA PHE A 239 -2.42 7.54 4.05
C PHE A 239 -1.03 7.10 3.53
N THR A 240 -0.61 7.47 2.31
CA THR A 240 0.71 7.07 1.77
C THR A 240 1.85 7.76 2.49
N ILE A 241 1.61 8.94 3.07
CA ILE A 241 2.57 9.68 3.87
C ILE A 241 2.62 9.12 5.30
N VAL A 242 1.46 8.78 5.86
CA VAL A 242 1.33 8.30 7.23
C VAL A 242 1.93 6.89 7.39
N ASP A 243 1.79 6.01 6.40
CA ASP A 243 2.21 4.61 6.52
C ASP A 243 3.73 4.41 6.74
N PRO A 244 4.65 5.09 6.01
CA PRO A 244 6.07 5.04 6.30
C PRO A 244 6.41 5.52 7.71
N VAL A 245 5.74 6.57 8.20
CA VAL A 245 5.94 7.10 9.57
C VAL A 245 5.52 6.05 10.61
N LEU A 246 4.36 5.40 10.41
CA LEU A 246 3.90 4.31 11.26
C LEU A 246 4.87 3.13 11.24
N THR A 247 5.41 2.78 10.08
CA THR A 247 6.40 1.70 9.94
C THR A 247 7.66 2.01 10.74
N ILE A 248 8.20 3.23 10.63
CA ILE A 248 9.39 3.66 11.38
C ILE A 248 9.14 3.62 12.89
N TYR A 249 7.95 4.05 13.34
CA TYR A 249 7.62 4.11 14.76
C TYR A 249 7.37 2.72 15.40
N PHE A 250 6.53 1.90 14.76
CA PHE A 250 6.04 0.63 15.32
C PHE A 250 6.93 -0.58 14.99
N VAL A 251 7.78 -0.52 13.96
CA VAL A 251 8.60 -1.66 13.54
C VAL A 251 10.05 -1.47 13.99
N LEU A 252 10.41 -2.17 15.07
CA LEU A 252 11.72 -2.08 15.73
C LEU A 252 12.96 -2.05 14.81
N PRO A 253 13.12 -2.95 13.81
CA PRO A 253 14.30 -2.89 12.93
C PRO A 253 14.40 -1.58 12.14
N TYR A 254 13.27 -0.98 11.75
CA TYR A 254 13.27 0.32 11.05
C TYR A 254 13.64 1.45 12.01
N ARG A 255 13.03 1.48 13.20
CA ARG A 255 13.37 2.45 14.24
C ARG A 255 14.87 2.46 14.56
N ARG A 256 15.47 1.27 14.68
CA ARG A 256 16.91 1.12 14.92
C ARG A 256 17.75 1.59 13.73
N ALA A 257 17.33 1.28 12.50
CA ALA A 257 18.04 1.72 11.29
C ALA A 257 18.04 3.25 11.15
N VAL A 258 16.87 3.89 11.35
CA VAL A 258 16.74 5.36 11.30
C VAL A 258 17.55 6.01 12.43
N LYS A 259 17.46 5.50 13.66
CA LYS A 259 18.27 6.00 14.78
C LYS A 259 19.76 5.93 14.45
N LYS A 260 20.22 4.79 13.93
CA LYS A 260 21.62 4.57 13.55
C LYS A 260 22.09 5.49 12.42
N PHE A 261 21.24 5.71 11.41
CA PHE A 261 21.52 6.66 10.33
C PHE A 261 21.69 8.07 10.87
N TRP A 262 20.85 8.47 11.84
CA TRP A 262 20.91 9.80 12.44
C TRP A 262 22.05 9.97 13.44
N THR A 263 22.40 8.94 14.21
CA THR A 263 23.50 8.99 15.20
C THR A 263 24.88 8.74 14.60
N GLY A 264 24.97 8.35 13.32
CA GLY A 264 26.24 8.04 12.66
C GLY A 264 26.97 6.81 13.24
N GLU A 265 26.29 5.99 14.04
CA GLU A 265 26.88 4.79 14.64
C GLU A 265 27.37 3.83 13.54
N LYS A 266 28.69 3.60 13.47
CA LYS A 266 29.28 2.62 12.55
C LYS A 266 28.72 1.21 12.84
N PRO A 267 28.56 0.35 11.82
CA PRO A 267 28.15 -1.03 12.04
C PRO A 267 29.10 -1.71 13.03
N SER A 268 28.52 -2.24 14.12
CA SER A 268 29.22 -3.14 15.02
C SER A 268 29.81 -4.28 14.18
N PRO A 269 31.12 -4.55 14.23
CA PRO A 269 31.70 -5.69 13.54
C PRO A 269 31.19 -6.97 14.21
N GLY A 270 30.19 -7.62 13.60
CA GLY A 270 29.58 -8.78 14.24
C GLY A 270 28.33 -9.32 13.56
N LEU A 271 28.45 -9.73 12.28
CA LEU A 271 27.76 -10.90 11.75
C LEU A 271 28.40 -11.29 10.40
N LYS A 272 29.52 -12.01 10.43
CA LYS A 272 29.96 -12.79 9.25
C LYS A 272 29.03 -14.01 9.17
N ILE A 273 28.17 -14.04 8.15
CA ILE A 273 27.47 -15.27 7.78
C ILE A 273 28.53 -16.14 7.09
N LEU A 274 29.10 -17.09 7.82
CA LEU A 274 29.88 -18.16 7.21
C LEU A 274 28.89 -19.07 6.49
N VAL A 275 28.87 -18.99 5.16
CA VAL A 275 28.22 -19.98 4.30
C VAL A 275 29.18 -21.17 4.28
N SER A 276 28.82 -22.24 5.00
CA SER A 276 29.50 -23.53 4.88
C SER A 276 28.84 -24.30 3.73
N ASP A 277 29.59 -24.51 2.66
CA ASP A 277 29.21 -25.39 1.55
C ASP A 277 29.30 -26.84 2.00
N THR A 278 28.26 -27.33 2.68
CA THR A 278 28.03 -28.77 2.85
C THR A 278 26.52 -29.01 2.84
N HIS A 279 26.11 -29.95 1.98
CA HIS A 279 24.74 -30.38 1.74
C HIS A 279 23.99 -30.78 3.02
N GLU A 280 23.41 -29.81 3.74
CA GLU A 280 22.23 -29.94 4.61
C GLU A 280 21.98 -28.57 5.29
N THR A 281 21.10 -27.74 4.72
CA THR A 281 20.81 -26.40 5.26
C THR A 281 19.96 -26.45 6.53
N VAL A 282 20.63 -26.56 7.68
CA VAL A 282 20.11 -26.15 8.99
C VAL A 282 20.86 -24.88 9.43
N PHE A 283 20.13 -23.76 9.57
CA PHE A 283 20.71 -22.49 10.01
C PHE A 283 20.85 -22.47 11.53
N THR A 284 22.01 -22.85 12.06
CA THR A 284 22.33 -22.72 13.48
C THR A 284 23.07 -21.39 13.71
N VAL A 285 22.49 -20.49 14.52
CA VAL A 285 23.11 -19.21 14.89
C VAL A 285 23.95 -19.44 16.14
N GLN A 286 25.27 -19.57 15.99
CA GLN A 286 26.19 -19.64 17.14
C GLN A 286 26.79 -18.24 17.41
N ARG A 287 26.76 -17.82 18.67
CA ARG A 287 27.35 -16.57 19.14
C ARG A 287 28.78 -16.89 19.57
N VAL A 288 29.78 -16.49 18.78
CA VAL A 288 31.19 -16.62 19.18
C VAL A 288 31.45 -15.63 20.31
N GLY A 289 31.84 -16.15 21.47
CA GLY A 289 32.26 -15.37 22.64
C GLY A 289 33.56 -14.65 22.36
N VAL A 290 33.69 -13.43 22.89
CA VAL A 290 34.92 -12.66 22.87
C VAL A 290 35.78 -13.21 24.00
N ASP A 291 36.71 -14.11 23.69
CA ASP A 291 37.71 -14.54 24.66
C ASP A 291 38.90 -13.58 24.66
N HIS A 292 39.27 -13.16 25.87
CA HIS A 292 40.40 -12.32 26.21
C HIS A 292 41.72 -12.86 25.64
N PHE A 293 42.42 -12.04 24.85
CA PHE A 293 43.85 -12.21 24.63
C PHE A 293 44.60 -11.75 25.89
N GLN A 294 45.09 -12.69 26.71
CA GLN A 294 46.27 -12.46 27.55
C GLN A 294 47.53 -12.84 26.74
N PRO A 295 48.62 -12.06 26.81
CA PRO A 295 49.89 -12.48 26.24
C PRO A 295 50.57 -13.46 27.21
N ILE A 296 50.83 -14.68 26.72
CA ILE A 296 51.71 -15.64 27.38
C ILE A 296 53.14 -15.15 27.16
N ILE A 297 53.80 -14.78 28.25
CA ILE A 297 55.26 -14.65 28.34
C ILE A 297 55.77 -16.07 28.57
N GLU A 298 56.71 -16.55 27.75
CA GLU A 298 57.60 -17.64 28.16
C GLU A 298 58.91 -17.63 27.33
N ASN A 299 60.00 -17.40 28.09
CA ASN A 299 61.43 -17.72 27.91
C ASN A 299 62.16 -17.43 26.59
#